data_AF-A0A1F7Q3K4-F1
#
_entry.id   AF-A0A1F7Q3K4-F1
#
_cell.length_a   1.000
_cell.length_b   1.000
_cell.length_c   1.000
_cell.angle_alpha   90.00
_cell.angle_beta   90.00
_cell.angle_gamma   90.00
#
_symmetry.space_group_name_H-M   'P 1'
#
loop_
_entity.id
_entity.type
_entity.pdbx_description
1 polymer ?
#
loop_
_entity_poly.entity_id
_entity_poly.type
_entity_poly.pdbx_seq_one_letter_code
_entity_poly.pdbx_strand_id
1 'polypeptide(L)'
;MVYIDYGNTNVTFHIRETSNLLELVEEVIEQTDISGEKVVFETDMGRVVGTTTLVETTGRDEIVYAKRKERNAYSRFVKHREAVPSQYIVVALNYIAGDYFL
;
A
#
# COMPACT_ATOMS: atom_id res chain seq x y z
N MET A 1 -5.20 19.91 3.54
CA MET A 1 -6.10 18.77 3.88
C MET A 1 -5.61 17.53 3.14
N VAL A 2 -6.18 16.34 3.40
CA VAL A 2 -5.87 15.12 2.62
C VAL A 2 -7.07 14.75 1.75
N TYR A 3 -6.83 14.50 0.46
CA TYR A 3 -7.84 14.12 -0.53
C TYR A 3 -7.47 12.79 -1.18
N ILE A 4 -8.45 12.10 -1.73
CA ILE A 4 -8.26 10.86 -2.49
C ILE A 4 -8.26 11.19 -3.98
N ASP A 5 -7.19 10.83 -4.69
CA ASP A 5 -7.20 10.86 -6.15
C ASP A 5 -7.80 9.56 -6.70
N TYR A 6 -9.11 9.55 -6.95
CA TYR A 6 -9.80 8.41 -7.58
C TYR A 6 -9.36 8.15 -9.04
N GLY A 7 -8.62 9.07 -9.67
CA GLY A 7 -7.96 8.83 -10.95
C GLY A 7 -6.76 7.86 -10.82
N ASN A 8 -6.21 7.71 -9.61
CA ASN A 8 -5.17 6.74 -9.32
C ASN A 8 -5.76 5.33 -9.18
N THR A 9 -5.47 4.48 -10.17
CA THR A 9 -6.02 3.12 -10.24
C THR A 9 -5.59 2.23 -9.08
N ASN A 10 -4.41 2.48 -8.48
CA ASN A 10 -3.91 1.68 -7.37
C ASN A 10 -4.68 2.00 -6.08
N VAL A 11 -4.89 3.29 -5.78
CA VAL A 11 -5.63 3.74 -4.60
C VAL A 11 -7.06 3.22 -4.64
N THR A 12 -7.73 3.40 -5.79
CA THR A 12 -9.09 2.90 -6.00
C THR A 12 -9.18 1.37 -5.84
N PHE A 13 -8.18 0.63 -6.32
CA PHE A 13 -8.15 -0.83 -6.17
C PHE A 13 -8.04 -1.24 -4.70
N HIS A 14 -7.12 -0.65 -3.94
CA HIS A 14 -6.94 -0.96 -2.52
C HIS A 14 -8.16 -0.62 -1.67
N ILE A 15 -8.80 0.54 -1.91
CA ILE A 15 -10.04 0.93 -1.22
C ILE A 15 -11.17 -0.07 -1.49
N ARG A 16 -11.25 -0.62 -2.70
CA ARG A 16 -12.30 -1.60 -3.06
C ARG A 16 -12.08 -2.99 -2.47
N GLU A 17 -10.82 -3.40 -2.30
CA GLU A 17 -10.50 -4.71 -1.74
C GLU A 17 -10.56 -4.77 -0.21
N THR A 18 -10.43 -3.63 0.46
CA THR A 18 -10.42 -3.53 1.92
C THR A 18 -11.46 -2.52 2.39
N SER A 19 -12.63 -3.03 2.80
CA SER A 19 -13.85 -2.25 3.08
C SER A 19 -13.66 -1.11 4.08
N ASN A 20 -12.76 -1.27 5.05
CA ASN A 20 -12.48 -0.32 6.13
C ASN A 20 -11.15 0.43 5.94
N LEU A 21 -10.54 0.38 4.75
CA LEU A 21 -9.21 0.97 4.53
C LEU A 21 -9.19 2.48 4.80
N LEU A 22 -10.26 3.20 4.44
CA LEU A 22 -10.31 4.66 4.62
C LEU A 22 -10.33 5.06 6.10
N GLU A 23 -11.08 4.34 6.93
CA GLU A 23 -11.12 4.56 8.38
C GLU A 23 -9.74 4.34 9.01
N LEU A 24 -9.04 3.29 8.55
CA LEU A 24 -7.70 3.00 9.04
C LEU A 24 -6.66 4.03 8.56
N VAL A 25 -6.78 4.52 7.33
CA VAL A 25 -5.92 5.58 6.81
C VAL A 25 -6.13 6.89 7.56
N GLU A 26 -7.38 7.22 7.91
CA GLU A 26 -7.71 8.37 8.76
C GLU A 26 -7.04 8.25 10.14
N GLU A 27 -7.18 7.09 10.81
CA GLU A 27 -6.53 6.82 12.10
C GLU A 27 -5.01 7.04 12.06
N VAL A 28 -4.35 6.60 10.98
CA VAL A 28 -2.88 6.77 10.83
C VAL A 28 -2.52 8.23 10.54
N ILE A 29 -3.27 8.92 9.68
CA ILE A 29 -3.01 10.33 9.34
C ILE A 29 -3.15 11.22 10.58
N GLU A 30 -4.13 10.99 11.44
CA GLU A 30 -4.32 11.76 12.69
C GLU A 30 -3.15 11.61 13.66
N GLN A 31 -2.41 10.50 13.59
CA GLN A 31 -1.29 10.19 14.48
C GLN A 31 0.08 10.54 13.89
N THR A 32 0.12 11.02 12.64
CA THR A 32 1.36 11.23 11.90
C THR A 32 1.58 12.72 11.64
N ASP A 33 2.77 13.23 11.97
CA ASP A 33 3.18 14.56 11.54
C ASP A 33 3.61 14.53 10.07
N ILE A 34 2.81 15.14 9.20
CA ILE A 34 2.98 15.08 7.74
C ILE A 34 3.66 16.36 7.26
N SER A 35 4.87 16.23 6.74
CA SER A 35 5.62 17.34 6.15
C SER A 35 6.43 16.92 4.92
N GLY A 36 6.53 17.82 3.94
CA GLY A 36 7.30 17.62 2.72
C GLY A 36 6.47 17.35 1.46
N GLU A 37 7.13 17.31 0.30
CA GLU A 37 6.44 17.20 -0.99
C GLU A 37 5.96 15.77 -1.30
N LYS A 38 6.68 14.77 -0.81
CA LYS A 38 6.37 13.35 -0.98
C LYS A 38 6.61 12.65 0.33
N VAL A 39 5.55 12.12 0.91
CA VAL A 39 5.59 11.52 2.25
C VAL A 39 5.13 10.08 2.12
N VAL A 40 5.94 9.15 2.60
CA VAL A 40 5.58 7.73 2.69
C VAL A 40 5.91 7.26 4.08
N PHE A 41 4.93 6.71 4.77
CA PHE A 41 5.13 6.09 6.08
C PHE A 41 4.42 4.75 6.17
N GLU A 42 5.04 3.87 6.94
CA GLU A 42 4.49 2.58 7.33
C GLU A 42 4.19 2.63 8.82
N THR A 43 2.99 2.22 9.21
CA THR A 43 2.53 2.22 10.60
C THR A 43 2.15 0.81 11.02
N ASP A 44 2.72 0.38 12.15
CA ASP A 44 2.31 -0.84 12.85
C ASP A 44 1.06 -0.55 13.68
N MET A 45 -0.05 -1.20 13.34
CA MET A 45 -1.33 -0.99 14.03
C MET A 45 -1.45 -1.81 15.32
N GLY A 46 -0.48 -2.69 15.61
CA GLY A 46 -0.51 -3.62 16.74
C GLY A 46 -1.63 -4.66 16.68
N ARG A 47 -2.39 -4.71 15.58
CA ARG A 47 -3.54 -5.59 15.33
C ARG A 47 -3.63 -5.93 13.84
N VAL A 48 -4.22 -7.06 13.51
CA VAL A 48 -4.45 -7.42 12.10
C VAL A 48 -5.46 -6.46 11.47
N VAL A 49 -5.07 -5.80 10.39
CA VAL A 49 -5.87 -4.80 9.67
C VAL A 49 -6.10 -5.14 8.20
N GLY A 50 -5.46 -6.20 7.70
CA GLY A 50 -5.65 -6.67 6.34
C GLY A 50 -4.80 -7.89 6.02
N THR A 51 -4.46 -8.05 4.74
CA THR A 51 -3.55 -9.09 4.29
C THR A 51 -2.44 -8.50 3.42
N THR A 52 -1.33 -9.23 3.29
CA THR A 52 -0.20 -8.87 2.44
C THR A 52 0.22 -10.06 1.58
N THR A 53 0.68 -9.77 0.37
CA THR A 53 1.30 -10.74 -0.54
C THR A 53 2.83 -10.76 -0.39
N LEU A 54 3.39 -9.95 0.52
CA LEU A 54 4.79 -10.03 0.93
C LEU A 54 4.96 -11.25 1.85
N VAL A 55 5.15 -12.41 1.23
CA VAL A 55 5.28 -13.69 1.91
C VAL A 55 6.72 -14.19 1.90
N GLU A 56 7.09 -14.95 2.93
CA GLU A 56 8.37 -15.65 2.94
C GLU A 56 8.46 -16.66 1.79
N THR A 57 9.65 -16.74 1.19
CA THR A 57 9.94 -17.64 0.06
C THR A 57 11.09 -18.56 0.40
N THR A 58 11.02 -19.79 -0.09
CA THR A 58 11.99 -20.85 0.09
C THR A 58 12.50 -21.35 -1.27
N GLY A 59 13.52 -22.21 -1.26
CA GLY A 59 14.04 -22.84 -2.48
C GLY A 59 13.07 -23.79 -3.19
N ARG A 60 11.90 -24.07 -2.60
CA ARG A 60 10.86 -24.93 -3.22
C ARG A 60 9.81 -24.11 -3.99
N ASP A 61 9.85 -22.79 -3.88
CA ASP A 61 8.85 -21.92 -4.48
C ASP A 61 9.11 -21.69 -5.96
N GLU A 62 8.04 -21.69 -6.75
CA GLU A 62 8.11 -21.26 -8.15
C GLU A 62 8.15 -19.72 -8.19
N ILE A 63 9.31 -19.20 -8.58
CA ILE A 63 9.57 -17.77 -8.72
C ILE A 63 9.58 -17.38 -10.20
N VAL A 64 8.76 -16.40 -10.56
CA VAL A 64 8.72 -15.80 -11.89
C VAL A 64 9.13 -14.34 -11.81
N TYR A 65 10.03 -13.92 -12.69
CA TYR A 65 10.33 -12.50 -12.89
C TYR A 65 9.55 -11.99 -14.09
N ALA A 66 8.67 -11.02 -13.87
CA ALA A 66 7.85 -10.44 -14.92
C ALA A 66 7.85 -8.91 -14.85
N LYS A 67 7.73 -8.26 -16.00
CA LYS A 67 7.69 -6.80 -16.13
C LYS A 67 6.25 -6.35 -16.24
N ARG A 68 5.75 -5.59 -15.26
CA ARG A 68 4.46 -4.92 -15.36
C ARG A 68 4.53 -3.83 -16.44
N LYS A 69 3.42 -3.61 -17.15
CA LYS A 69 3.28 -2.53 -18.13
C LYS A 69 3.75 -1.21 -17.47
N GLU A 70 4.52 -0.42 -18.19
CA GLU A 70 5.00 0.92 -17.76
C GLU A 70 6.05 0.96 -16.63
N ARG A 71 6.53 -0.20 -16.14
CA ARG A 71 7.71 -0.23 -15.25
C ARG A 71 8.97 -0.48 -16.05
N ASN A 72 10.14 -0.04 -15.57
CA ASN A 72 11.43 -0.30 -16.22
C ASN A 72 12.22 -1.46 -15.60
N ALA A 73 11.74 -2.04 -14.50
CA ALA A 73 12.35 -3.17 -13.82
C ALA A 73 11.44 -4.40 -13.82
N TYR A 74 12.05 -5.58 -13.75
CA TYR A 74 11.33 -6.83 -13.49
C TYR A 74 10.92 -6.88 -12.02
N SER A 75 9.68 -7.28 -11.77
CA SER A 75 9.20 -7.61 -10.44
C SER A 75 9.25 -9.13 -10.25
N ARG A 76 9.59 -9.54 -9.03
CA ARG A 76 9.57 -10.94 -8.60
C ARG A 76 8.15 -11.30 -8.17
N PHE A 77 7.63 -12.40 -8.69
CA PHE A 77 6.34 -12.98 -8.32
C PHE A 77 6.56 -14.42 -7.84
N VAL A 78 5.89 -14.80 -6.76
CA VAL A 78 5.81 -16.19 -6.31
C VAL A 78 4.45 -16.74 -6.71
N LYS A 79 4.40 -17.95 -7.28
CA LYS A 79 3.13 -18.59 -7.63
C LYS A 79 2.56 -19.40 -6.48
N HIS A 80 1.25 -19.64 -6.53
CA HIS A 80 0.52 -20.55 -5.64
C HIS A 80 0.66 -20.23 -4.15
N ARG A 81 0.78 -18.93 -3.82
CA ARG A 81 0.78 -18.45 -2.43
C ARG A 81 -0.43 -17.58 -2.19
N GLU A 82 -1.03 -17.76 -1.03
CA GLU A 82 -2.12 -16.94 -0.52
C GLU A 82 -1.55 -15.73 0.23
N ALA A 83 -2.34 -14.66 0.28
CA ALA A 83 -2.02 -13.52 1.12
C ALA A 83 -2.06 -13.93 2.60
N VAL A 84 -1.18 -13.35 3.41
CA VAL A 84 -1.09 -13.62 4.85
C VAL A 84 -1.58 -12.42 5.65
N PRO A 85 -2.08 -12.59 6.90
CA PRO A 85 -2.49 -11.46 7.73
C PRO A 85 -1.40 -10.39 7.88
N SER A 86 -1.80 -9.12 7.85
CA SER A 86 -0.91 -7.96 8.04
C SER A 86 -1.43 -7.04 9.13
N GLN A 87 -0.51 -6.52 9.93
CA GLN A 87 -0.76 -5.47 10.93
C GLN A 87 -0.29 -4.08 10.49
N TYR A 88 0.27 -3.98 9.29
CA TYR A 88 0.86 -2.74 8.80
C TYR A 88 -0.05 -2.02 7.80
N ILE A 89 -0.01 -0.69 7.85
CA ILE A 89 -0.58 0.19 6.83
C ILE A 89 0.52 1.06 6.25
N VAL A 90 0.55 1.15 4.93
CA VAL A 90 1.45 2.05 4.21
C VAL A 90 0.61 3.13 3.56
N VAL A 91 0.94 4.38 3.85
CA VAL A 91 0.32 5.56 3.25
C VAL A 91 1.37 6.32 2.45
N ALA A 92 1.03 6.68 1.22
CA ALA A 92 1.85 7.53 0.37
C ALA A 92 1.04 8.78 0.00
N LEU A 93 1.60 9.95 0.26
CA LEU A 93 0.98 11.24 0.02
C LEU A 93 1.86 12.09 -0.89
N ASN A 94 1.23 12.77 -1.84
CA ASN A 94 1.87 13.80 -2.65
C ASN A 94 1.30 15.17 -2.29
N TYR A 95 2.16 16.14 -2.00
CA TYR A 95 1.75 17.53 -1.80
C TYR A 95 1.64 18.24 -3.16
N ILE A 96 0.45 18.75 -3.45
CA ILE A 96 0.16 19.45 -4.70
C ILE A 96 -0.62 20.72 -4.37
N ALA A 97 -0.01 21.87 -4.67
CA ALA A 97 -0.66 23.18 -4.65
C ALA A 97 -1.43 23.55 -3.36
N GLY A 98 -0.95 23.10 -2.19
CA GLY A 98 -1.60 23.43 -0.90
C GLY A 98 -2.11 22.21 -0.14
N ASP A 99 -2.30 21.08 -0.82
CA ASP A 99 -3.01 19.93 -0.28
C ASP A 99 -2.27 18.62 -0.52
N TYR A 100 -2.58 17.60 0.29
CA TYR A 100 -2.05 16.26 0.15
C TYR A 100 -3.04 15.35 -0.56
N PHE A 101 -2.53 14.49 -1.44
CA PHE A 101 -3.31 13.53 -2.20
C PHE A 101 -2.77 12.12 -2.00
N LEU A 102 -3.67 11.19 -1.67
CA LEU A 102 -3.47 9.73 -1.74
C LEU A 102 -3.46 9.28 -3.20
#